data_AF-A0A971D7Z7-F1
#
_entry.id   AF-A0A971D7Z7-F1
#
_cell.length_a   1.000
_cell.length_b   1.000
_cell.length_c   1.000
_cell.angle_alpha   90.00
_cell.angle_beta   90.00
_cell.angle_gamma   90.00
#
_symmetry.space_group_name_H-M   'P 1'
#
loop_
_entity.id
_entity.type
_entity.pdbx_description
1 polymer ?
#
loop_
_entity_poly.entity_id
_entity_poly.type
_entity_poly.pdbx_seq_one_letter_code
_entity_poly.pdbx_strand_id
1 'polypeptide(L)' 'MGEELEFVAIPVPDYVAFDVETTGFSPDDDRIIEVAFVRFENGVPVER' A
#
# COMPACT_ATOMS: atom_id res chain seq x y z
N MET A 1 -18.08 -9.07 35.12
CA MET A 1 -16.97 -9.58 34.28
C MET A 1 -17.26 -9.07 32.89
N GLY A 2 -16.51 -8.07 32.43
CA GLY A 2 -16.65 -7.56 31.07
C GLY A 2 -16.03 -8.56 30.11
N GLU A 3 -16.75 -8.89 29.04
CA GLU A 3 -16.22 -9.74 27.98
C GLU A 3 -15.16 -8.95 27.23
N GLU A 4 -13.94 -9.48 27.21
CA GLU A 4 -12.83 -8.92 26.44
C GLU A 4 -13.12 -9.20 24.96
N LEU A 5 -13.28 -8.14 24.17
CA LEU A 5 -13.54 -8.28 22.73
C LEU A 5 -12.28 -8.85 22.06
N GLU A 6 -12.38 -10.07 21.56
CA GLU A 6 -11.33 -10.71 20.78
C GLU A 6 -11.21 -9.98 19.42
N PHE A 7 -10.11 -9.27 19.21
CA PHE A 7 -9.83 -8.64 17.92
C PHE A 7 -9.50 -9.73 16.90
N VAL A 8 -10.47 -10.06 16.03
CA VAL A 8 -10.20 -10.89 14.85
C VAL A 8 -9.47 -10.03 13.82
N ALA A 9 -8.15 -10.21 13.73
CA ALA A 9 -7.36 -9.58 12.68
C ALA A 9 -7.78 -10.15 11.31
N ILE A 10 -8.14 -9.26 10.38
CA ILE A 10 -8.38 -9.65 8.99
C ILE A 10 -7.02 -10.00 8.37
N PRO A 11 -6.81 -11.23 7.86
CA PRO A 11 -5.55 -11.57 7.21
C PRO A 11 -5.36 -10.72 5.95
N VAL A 12 -4.23 -10.00 5.91
CA VAL A 12 -3.85 -9.15 4.77
C VAL A 12 -2.86 -9.93 3.90
N PRO A 13 -3.15 -10.16 2.61
CA PRO A 13 -2.22 -10.84 1.71
C PRO A 13 -0.97 -9.98 1.46
N ASP A 14 0.09 -10.57 0.93
CA ASP A 14 1.27 -9.82 0.48
C ASP A 14 0.90 -8.90 -0.69
N TYR A 15 1.41 -7.66 -0.68
CA TYR A 15 1.17 -6.69 -1.73
C TYR A 15 2.35 -5.72 -1.91
N VAL A 16 2.30 -4.94 -2.97
CA VAL A 16 3.17 -3.77 -3.18
C VAL A 16 2.28 -2.55 -3.22
N ALA A 17 2.52 -1.60 -2.34
CA ALA A 17 2.01 -0.25 -2.51
C ALA A 17 2.97 0.50 -3.43
N PHE A 18 2.43 1.20 -4.41
CA PHE A 18 3.22 2.09 -5.25
C PHE A 18 2.53 3.45 -5.33
N ASP A 19 3.35 4.48 -5.42
CA ASP A 19 2.94 5.86 -5.59
C ASP A 19 3.69 6.44 -6.80
N VAL A 20 3.02 7.29 -7.56
CA VAL A 20 3.56 7.86 -8.79
C VAL A 20 3.30 9.35 -8.86
N GLU A 21 4.32 10.11 -9.23
CA GLU A 21 4.17 11.52 -9.54
C GLU A 21 4.20 11.71 -11.04
N THR A 22 3.33 12.57 -11.54
CA THR A 22 3.09 12.77 -12.97
C THR A 22 3.21 14.23 -13.35
N THR A 23 3.42 14.52 -14.64
CA THR A 23 3.43 15.90 -15.15
C THR A 23 2.05 16.57 -15.15
N GLY A 24 0.98 15.78 -15.04
CA GLY A 24 -0.41 16.20 -15.13
C GLY A 24 -1.37 15.01 -15.04
N PHE A 25 -2.67 15.25 -15.26
CA PHE A 25 -3.73 14.25 -15.03
C PHE A 25 -4.21 13.51 -16.29
N SER A 26 -3.66 13.78 -17.47
CA SER A 26 -4.03 13.09 -18.71
C SER A 26 -3.18 11.83 -18.90
N PRO A 27 -3.74 10.61 -18.79
CA PRO A 27 -2.95 9.39 -18.98
C PRO A 27 -2.46 9.21 -20.42
N ASP A 28 -3.10 9.87 -21.40
CA ASP A 28 -2.72 9.80 -22.82
C ASP A 28 -1.58 10.78 -23.17
N ASP A 29 -1.52 11.92 -22.47
CA ASP A 29 -0.60 13.02 -22.81
C ASP A 29 0.55 13.21 -21.81
N ASP A 30 0.29 12.97 -20.52
CA ASP A 30 1.23 13.21 -19.43
C ASP A 30 2.16 12.02 -19.17
N ARG A 31 3.26 12.27 -18.48
CA ARG A 31 4.29 11.27 -18.17
C ARG A 31 4.43 11.07 -16.68
N ILE A 32 4.72 9.84 -16.28
CA ILE A 32 5.24 9.54 -14.93
C ILE A 32 6.68 10.06 -14.84
N ILE A 33 6.98 10.78 -13.77
CA ILE A 33 8.31 11.36 -13.51
C ILE A 33 8.98 10.79 -12.26
N GLU A 34 8.21 10.18 -11.36
CA GLU A 34 8.71 9.48 -10.16
C GLU A 34 7.88 8.22 -9.91
N VAL A 35 8.54 7.18 -9.40
CA VAL A 35 7.89 5.95 -8.94
C VAL A 35 8.51 5.56 -7.59
N ALA A 36 7.67 5.45 -6.57
CA ALA A 36 8.03 4.89 -5.27
C ALA A 36 7.28 3.59 -5.03
N PHE A 37 7.92 2.63 -4.36
CA PHE A 37 7.28 1.36 -4.02
C PHE A 37 7.72 0.86 -2.65
N VAL A 38 6.80 0.21 -1.95
CA VAL A 38 7.06 -0.49 -0.69
C VAL A 38 6.39 -1.85 -0.77
N ARG A 39 7.16 -2.91 -0.48
CA ARG A 39 6.62 -4.26 -0.34
C ARG A 39 6.03 -4.42 1.07
N PHE A 40 4.88 -5.06 1.17
CA PHE A 40 4.25 -5.42 2.43
C PHE A 40 4.09 -6.93 2.52
N GLU A 41 4.42 -7.48 3.69
CA GLU A 41 4.15 -8.86 4.06
C GLU A 41 3.20 -8.85 5.26
N ASN A 42 2.06 -9.53 5.16
CA ASN A 42 1.01 -9.54 6.19
C ASN A 42 0.60 -8.12 6.68
N GLY A 43 0.56 -7.14 5.78
CA GLY A 43 0.24 -5.75 6.10
C GLY A 43 1.37 -4.95 6.76
N VAL A 44 2.56 -5.51 6.91
CA VAL A 44 3.73 -4.83 7.49
C VAL A 44 4.71 -4.46 6.37
N PRO A 45 5.18 -3.20 6.27
CA PRO A 45 6.15 -2.83 5.26
C PRO A 45 7.48 -3.53 5.53
N VAL A 46 8.08 -4.10 4.49
CA VAL A 46 9.42 -4.68 4.54
C VAL A 46 10.39 -3.76 3.82
N GLU A 47 11.33 -3.19 4.56
CA GLU A 47 12.51 -2.53 3.97
C GLU A 47 13.42 -3.58 3.35
N ARG A 48 14.17 -3.16 2.33
CA ARG A 48 15.24 -3.96 1.73
C ARG A 48 16.59 -3.31 1.94
#